data_AF-A0A511JJS4-F1
#
_entry.id   AF-A0A511JJS4-F1
#
_cell.length_a   1.000
_cell.length_b   1.000
_cell.length_c   1.000
_cell.angle_alpha   90.00
_cell.angle_beta   90.00
_cell.angle_gamma   90.00
#
_symmetry.space_group_name_H-M   'P 1'
#
loop_
_entity.id
_entity.type
_entity.pdbx_description
1 polymer ?
#
loop_
_entity_poly.entity_id
_entity_poly.type
_entity_poly.pdbx_seq_one_letter_code
_entity_poly.pdbx_strand_id
1 'polypeptide(L)'
;MIERADVMVGPRGRRLCLEIAAALARASGAPEGDEYLRAALVAAYHLDPGAGTARVILRASADEPDEPDPSPRPADVARLLSATPLDGLDADVLLVGLRAAVDNARYWQEPDGEDVLAATPQVRAALARVAATVASSGRAAWWVSPVERTAQASVVFDDPASPVQPSDETASVILSRWRDRTLEEEARAQRERPADPGAAWSGTWWSTPPRELTRTTRRLGAHGPVGLWLVEDAYGWDRASVRAVDVPAEARVYEVDGAEAWSGLCRRFPLEVTASRRHDWFRTTGAADRWVIPDWVRVADEFDAVHVTVTGYLTTAGRPVPVGEDTSSVLAGWSPDETYWLADPPPAAEPHERWRRVDDDTWHDEGMHDRGGGLRAGAG
;
A
#
# COMPACT_ATOMS: atom_id res chain seq x y z
N MET A 1 -1.86 -18.54 -10.40
CA MET A 1 -3.03 -17.74 -9.96
C MET A 1 -2.82 -17.45 -8.48
N ILE A 2 -3.41 -16.38 -7.95
CA ILE A 2 -3.34 -16.13 -6.51
C ILE A 2 -4.19 -17.14 -5.76
N GLU A 3 -3.68 -17.71 -4.67
CA GLU A 3 -4.39 -18.67 -3.84
C GLU A 3 -5.10 -17.99 -2.67
N ARG A 4 -6.15 -18.62 -2.14
CA ARG A 4 -6.85 -18.17 -0.93
C ARG A 4 -5.88 -17.97 0.24
N ALA A 5 -4.86 -18.84 0.34
CA ALA A 5 -3.86 -18.76 1.40
C ALA A 5 -3.04 -17.47 1.31
N ASP A 6 -2.66 -17.05 0.10
CA ASP A 6 -1.86 -15.85 -0.15
C ASP A 6 -2.62 -14.59 0.27
N VAL A 7 -3.91 -14.52 -0.04
CA VAL A 7 -4.77 -13.41 0.38
C VAL A 7 -4.93 -13.37 1.90
N MET A 8 -4.96 -14.52 2.58
CA MET A 8 -5.29 -14.57 4.01
C MET A 8 -4.06 -14.52 4.95
N VAL A 9 -2.85 -14.66 4.40
CA VAL A 9 -1.63 -14.80 5.22
C VAL A 9 -1.30 -13.48 5.95
N GLY A 10 -1.43 -12.35 5.27
CA GLY A 10 -1.04 -11.03 5.78
C GLY A 10 -2.21 -10.15 6.21
N PRO A 11 -1.93 -9.07 6.98
CA PRO A 11 -2.95 -8.11 7.39
C PRO A 11 -3.59 -7.41 6.18
N ARG A 12 -2.81 -7.03 5.17
CA ARG A 12 -3.33 -6.33 3.98
C ARG A 12 -4.35 -7.15 3.20
N GLY A 13 -4.13 -8.44 3.00
CA GLY A 13 -5.10 -9.28 2.30
C GLY A 13 -6.36 -9.62 3.12
N ARG A 14 -6.25 -9.65 4.46
CA ARG A 14 -7.44 -9.69 5.33
C ARG A 14 -8.24 -8.39 5.28
N ARG A 15 -7.55 -7.24 5.28
CA ARG A 15 -8.18 -5.93 5.12
C ARG A 15 -8.89 -5.82 3.77
N LEU A 16 -8.23 -6.21 2.69
CA LEU A 16 -8.83 -6.33 1.35
C LEU A 16 -10.13 -7.14 1.37
N CYS A 17 -10.15 -8.31 2.01
CA CYS A 17 -11.36 -9.14 2.09
C CYS A 17 -12.48 -8.45 2.88
N LEU A 18 -12.15 -7.71 3.95
CA LEU A 18 -13.12 -6.95 4.74
C LEU A 18 -13.73 -5.82 3.90
N GLU A 19 -12.89 -5.10 3.14
CA GLU A 19 -13.31 -3.99 2.28
C GLU A 19 -14.13 -4.46 1.06
N ILE A 20 -13.78 -5.60 0.44
CA ILE A 20 -14.61 -6.22 -0.61
C ILE A 20 -16.00 -6.58 -0.06
N ALA A 21 -16.07 -7.21 1.11
CA ALA A 21 -17.36 -7.52 1.73
C ALA A 21 -18.17 -6.25 2.04
N ALA A 22 -17.50 -5.18 2.48
CA ALA A 22 -18.14 -3.89 2.72
C ALA A 22 -18.64 -3.23 1.42
N ALA A 23 -17.86 -3.24 0.35
CA ALA A 23 -18.25 -2.71 -0.96
C ALA A 23 -19.47 -3.44 -1.51
N LEU A 24 -19.48 -4.79 -1.44
CA LEU A 24 -20.61 -5.61 -1.89
C LEU A 24 -21.86 -5.40 -1.02
N ALA A 25 -21.70 -5.27 0.30
CA ALA A 25 -22.80 -4.95 1.19
C ALA A 25 -23.44 -3.60 0.85
N ARG A 26 -22.64 -2.55 0.61
CA ARG A 26 -23.12 -1.23 0.17
C ARG A 26 -23.85 -1.31 -1.17
N ALA A 27 -23.27 -2.01 -2.14
CA ALA A 27 -23.85 -2.17 -3.48
C ALA A 27 -25.18 -2.91 -3.46
N SER A 28 -25.37 -3.85 -2.51
CA SER A 28 -26.62 -4.60 -2.38
C SER A 28 -27.81 -3.73 -1.94
N GLY A 29 -27.58 -2.67 -1.16
CA GLY A 29 -28.62 -1.84 -0.55
C GLY A 29 -29.58 -2.60 0.37
N ALA A 30 -29.23 -3.82 0.78
CA ALA A 30 -30.07 -4.66 1.63
C ALA A 30 -29.91 -4.27 3.12
N PRO A 31 -30.99 -4.34 3.94
CA PRO A 31 -30.91 -4.05 5.37
C PRO A 31 -29.86 -4.88 6.12
N GLU A 32 -29.65 -6.13 5.71
CA GLU A 32 -28.63 -7.02 6.27
C GLU A 32 -27.20 -6.53 5.96
N GLY A 33 -27.00 -5.89 4.81
CA GLY A 33 -25.76 -5.24 4.43
C GLY A 33 -25.45 -4.04 5.34
N ASP A 34 -26.46 -3.20 5.59
CA ASP A 34 -26.33 -2.06 6.50
C ASP A 34 -26.05 -2.51 7.95
N GLU A 35 -26.69 -3.61 8.39
CA GLU A 35 -26.42 -4.21 9.70
C GLU A 35 -24.97 -4.68 9.80
N TYR A 36 -24.45 -5.37 8.78
CA TYR A 36 -23.05 -5.78 8.71
C TYR A 36 -22.10 -4.58 8.78
N LEU A 37 -22.34 -3.55 7.96
CA LEU A 37 -21.48 -2.37 7.90
C LEU A 37 -21.43 -1.63 9.24
N ARG A 38 -22.60 -1.42 9.88
CA ARG A 38 -22.68 -0.81 11.22
C ARG A 38 -21.97 -1.68 12.25
N ALA A 39 -22.21 -2.99 12.24
CA ALA A 39 -21.61 -3.90 13.21
C ALA A 39 -20.08 -3.93 13.09
N ALA A 40 -19.55 -3.98 11.86
CA ALA A 40 -18.12 -3.94 11.60
C ALA A 40 -17.49 -2.61 12.05
N LEU A 41 -18.12 -1.47 11.75
CA LEU A 41 -17.65 -0.14 12.16
C LEU A 41 -17.55 -0.01 13.68
N VAL A 42 -18.61 -0.38 14.42
CA VAL A 42 -18.63 -0.26 15.88
C VAL A 42 -17.66 -1.25 16.53
N ALA A 43 -17.61 -2.49 16.05
CA ALA A 43 -16.66 -3.49 16.56
C ALA A 43 -15.21 -3.06 16.32
N ALA A 44 -14.88 -2.56 15.13
CA ALA A 44 -13.55 -2.04 14.80
C ALA A 44 -13.19 -0.88 15.72
N TYR A 45 -14.10 0.10 15.91
CA TYR A 45 -13.85 1.21 16.83
C TYR A 45 -13.48 0.76 18.24
N HIS A 46 -14.20 -0.21 18.81
CA HIS A 46 -13.88 -0.71 20.16
C HIS A 46 -12.60 -1.53 20.25
N LEU A 47 -12.15 -2.10 19.14
CA LEU A 47 -10.89 -2.84 19.05
C LEU A 47 -9.69 -1.94 18.74
N ASP A 48 -9.92 -0.70 18.31
CA ASP A 48 -8.87 0.23 17.94
C ASP A 48 -8.06 0.65 19.19
N PRO A 49 -6.73 0.52 19.17
CA PRO A 49 -5.88 0.97 20.28
C PRO A 49 -6.02 2.47 20.61
N GLY A 50 -6.44 3.28 19.63
CA GLY A 50 -6.72 4.71 19.77
C GLY A 50 -8.17 5.06 20.12
N ALA A 51 -9.02 4.09 20.45
CA ALA A 51 -10.43 4.33 20.81
C ALA A 51 -10.56 5.33 21.97
N GLY A 52 -11.40 6.36 21.80
CA GLY A 52 -11.62 7.39 22.82
C GLY A 52 -10.48 8.41 22.96
N THR A 53 -9.44 8.32 22.13
CA THR A 53 -8.34 9.31 22.06
C THR A 53 -8.17 9.85 20.64
N ALA A 54 -7.64 9.02 19.73
CA ALA A 54 -7.37 9.37 18.33
C ALA A 54 -8.53 9.02 17.38
N ARG A 55 -9.51 8.21 17.82
CA ARG A 55 -10.78 7.96 17.11
C ARG A 55 -11.96 8.26 18.01
N VAL A 56 -12.97 8.92 17.46
CA VAL A 56 -14.24 9.26 18.12
C VAL A 56 -15.39 8.92 17.18
N ILE A 57 -16.44 8.29 17.69
CA ILE A 57 -17.70 8.13 16.96
C ILE A 57 -18.56 9.38 17.23
N LEU A 58 -18.82 10.18 16.20
CA LEU A 58 -19.80 11.25 16.27
C LEU A 58 -21.20 10.67 16.11
N ARG A 59 -22.04 10.84 17.14
CA ARG A 59 -23.46 10.50 17.10
C ARG A 59 -24.29 11.75 16.82
N ALA A 60 -25.21 11.66 15.87
CA ALA A 60 -26.30 12.62 15.77
C ALA A 60 -27.42 12.17 16.73
N SER A 61 -27.42 12.67 17.97
CA SER A 61 -28.50 12.39 18.93
C SER A 61 -29.42 13.60 19.08
N ALA A 62 -30.72 13.42 18.81
CA ALA A 62 -31.77 14.29 19.29
C ALA A 62 -32.38 13.67 20.56
N ASP A 63 -32.17 14.33 21.70
CA ASP A 63 -32.96 14.25 22.95
C ASP A 63 -33.39 12.88 23.56
N GLU A 64 -32.75 11.75 23.24
CA GLU A 64 -33.01 10.47 23.93
C GLU A 64 -31.87 10.05 24.89
N PRO A 65 -32.19 9.44 26.05
CA PRO A 65 -31.19 9.00 27.02
C PRO A 65 -30.25 7.93 26.43
N ASP A 66 -28.96 7.99 26.80
CA ASP A 66 -27.91 7.03 26.41
C ASP A 66 -28.26 5.60 26.85
N GLU A 67 -29.00 4.85 26.03
CA GLU A 67 -28.96 3.39 26.11
C GLU A 67 -27.54 2.92 25.75
N PRO A 68 -26.95 1.97 26.50
CA PRO A 68 -25.67 1.40 26.13
C PRO A 68 -25.82 0.69 24.79
N ASP A 69 -25.27 1.33 23.76
CA ASP A 69 -25.25 0.85 22.38
C ASP A 69 -24.79 -0.62 22.37
N PRO A 70 -25.53 -1.54 21.75
CA PRO A 70 -25.10 -2.93 21.65
C PRO A 70 -23.72 -2.97 20.99
N SER A 71 -22.68 -3.28 21.76
CA SER A 71 -21.31 -3.41 21.29
C SER A 71 -21.17 -4.74 20.54
N PRO A 72 -21.15 -4.76 19.20
CA PRO A 72 -21.15 -6.00 18.44
C PRO A 72 -19.82 -6.70 18.67
N ARG A 73 -19.86 -7.99 19.00
CA ARG A 73 -18.64 -8.77 19.18
C ARG A 73 -18.12 -9.23 17.82
N PRO A 74 -16.83 -9.60 17.70
CA PRO A 74 -16.31 -10.16 16.46
C PRO A 74 -17.10 -11.37 15.92
N ALA A 75 -17.72 -12.16 16.79
CA ALA A 75 -18.59 -13.27 16.39
C ALA A 75 -19.88 -12.80 15.70
N ASP A 76 -20.45 -11.66 16.13
CA ASP A 76 -21.65 -11.08 15.55
C ASP A 76 -21.34 -10.52 14.14
N VAL A 77 -20.19 -9.83 14.00
CA VAL A 77 -19.67 -9.39 12.69
C VAL A 77 -19.41 -10.58 11.78
N ALA A 78 -18.77 -11.65 12.25
CA ALA A 78 -18.49 -12.84 11.45
C ALA A 78 -19.77 -13.54 10.94
N ARG A 79 -20.82 -13.60 11.77
CA ARG A 79 -22.14 -14.12 11.38
C ARG A 79 -22.75 -13.27 10.26
N LEU A 80 -22.76 -11.94 10.41
CA LEU A 80 -23.29 -11.02 9.42
C LEU A 80 -22.49 -11.08 8.12
N LEU A 81 -21.16 -11.04 8.22
CA LEU A 81 -20.26 -11.19 7.07
C LEU A 81 -20.47 -12.51 6.36
N SER A 82 -20.80 -13.60 7.06
CA SER A 82 -21.07 -14.90 6.41
C SER A 82 -22.36 -14.92 5.59
N ALA A 83 -23.32 -14.06 5.93
CA ALA A 83 -24.61 -13.93 5.26
C ALA A 83 -24.58 -12.96 4.06
N THR A 84 -23.58 -12.07 3.98
CA THR A 84 -23.45 -11.12 2.86
C THR A 84 -23.32 -11.84 1.52
N PRO A 85 -24.12 -11.52 0.49
CA PRO A 85 -23.95 -12.05 -0.86
C PRO A 85 -22.61 -11.63 -1.50
N LEU A 86 -22.04 -12.47 -2.37
CA LEU A 86 -20.75 -12.22 -3.03
C LEU A 86 -20.81 -12.30 -4.58
N ASP A 87 -22.01 -12.37 -5.13
CA ASP A 87 -22.30 -12.55 -6.56
C ASP A 87 -21.98 -11.33 -7.43
N GLY A 88 -21.81 -10.15 -6.81
CA GLY A 88 -21.45 -8.89 -7.48
C GLY A 88 -19.95 -8.63 -7.64
N LEU A 89 -19.07 -9.62 -7.45
CA LEU A 89 -17.63 -9.39 -7.54
C LEU A 89 -17.18 -9.11 -8.99
N ASP A 90 -16.72 -7.89 -9.24
CA ASP A 90 -16.12 -7.46 -10.50
C ASP A 90 -14.72 -6.83 -10.32
N ALA A 91 -14.16 -6.29 -11.39
CA ALA A 91 -12.82 -5.69 -11.36
C ALA A 91 -12.79 -4.39 -10.55
N ASP A 92 -13.88 -3.63 -10.54
CA ASP A 92 -13.98 -2.33 -9.90
C ASP A 92 -14.08 -2.52 -8.39
N VAL A 93 -14.91 -3.46 -7.94
CA VAL A 93 -14.99 -3.89 -6.53
C VAL A 93 -13.62 -4.37 -6.02
N LEU A 94 -12.88 -5.12 -6.84
CA LEU A 94 -11.52 -5.56 -6.47
C LEU A 94 -10.54 -4.38 -6.35
N LEU A 95 -10.59 -3.43 -7.29
CA LEU A 95 -9.70 -2.27 -7.29
C LEU A 95 -10.00 -1.34 -6.11
N VAL A 96 -11.27 -1.05 -5.85
CA VAL A 96 -11.73 -0.23 -4.71
C VAL A 96 -11.37 -0.91 -3.38
N GLY A 97 -11.61 -2.22 -3.25
CA GLY A 97 -11.24 -2.97 -2.05
C GLY A 97 -9.72 -3.00 -1.82
N LEU A 98 -8.93 -3.13 -2.88
CA LEU A 98 -7.47 -3.09 -2.81
C LEU A 98 -6.96 -1.70 -2.45
N ARG A 99 -7.52 -0.66 -3.07
CA ARG A 99 -7.24 0.75 -2.72
C ARG A 99 -7.51 1.00 -1.24
N ALA A 100 -8.67 0.62 -0.73
CA ALA A 100 -9.00 0.81 0.68
C ALA A 100 -8.02 0.07 1.61
N ALA A 101 -7.55 -1.12 1.24
CA ALA A 101 -6.54 -1.84 2.02
C ALA A 101 -5.15 -1.16 2.01
N VAL A 102 -4.79 -0.51 0.89
CA VAL A 102 -3.55 0.25 0.70
C VAL A 102 -3.60 1.60 1.43
N ASP A 103 -4.71 2.35 1.30
CA ASP A 103 -4.93 3.65 1.96
C ASP A 103 -4.86 3.54 3.50
N ASN A 104 -5.21 2.37 4.05
CA ASN A 104 -5.17 2.10 5.49
C ASN A 104 -3.90 1.37 5.94
N ALA A 105 -2.86 1.28 5.10
CA ALA A 105 -1.56 0.73 5.50
C ALA A 105 -0.85 1.64 6.51
N ARG A 106 -0.43 1.07 7.64
CA ARG A 106 0.19 1.82 8.76
C ARG A 106 1.35 1.03 9.35
N TYR A 107 2.57 1.40 8.98
CA TYR A 107 3.78 0.70 9.42
C TYR A 107 4.56 1.44 10.52
N TRP A 108 4.08 2.62 10.94
CA TRP A 108 4.68 3.46 11.97
C TRP A 108 3.91 3.47 13.30
N GLN A 109 2.83 2.69 13.37
CA GLN A 109 1.96 2.62 14.53
C GLN A 109 1.26 1.26 14.62
N GLU A 110 0.50 1.08 15.69
CA GLU A 110 -0.31 -0.12 15.89
C GLU A 110 -1.36 -0.27 14.77
N PRO A 111 -1.77 -1.52 14.46
CA PRO A 111 -2.88 -1.77 13.54
C PRO A 111 -4.15 -1.05 13.97
N ASP A 112 -4.93 -0.57 13.00
CA ASP A 112 -6.22 0.04 13.28
C ASP A 112 -7.27 -0.99 13.69
N GLY A 113 -8.41 -0.52 14.20
CA GLY A 113 -9.49 -1.36 14.69
C GLY A 113 -9.99 -2.40 13.67
N GLU A 114 -10.03 -2.05 12.39
CA GLU A 114 -10.46 -2.91 11.29
C GLU A 114 -9.43 -4.02 11.02
N ASP A 115 -8.13 -3.71 11.05
CA ASP A 115 -7.06 -4.71 10.98
C ASP A 115 -7.09 -5.67 12.18
N VAL A 116 -7.33 -5.15 13.40
CA VAL A 116 -7.50 -5.95 14.62
C VAL A 116 -8.74 -6.85 14.50
N LEU A 117 -9.87 -6.31 14.06
CA LEU A 117 -11.11 -7.05 13.82
C LEU A 117 -10.89 -8.18 12.82
N ALA A 118 -10.27 -7.89 11.69
CA ALA A 118 -9.98 -8.86 10.63
C ALA A 118 -9.00 -9.96 11.08
N ALA A 119 -8.15 -9.68 12.08
CA ALA A 119 -7.25 -10.66 12.68
C ALA A 119 -7.92 -11.61 13.70
N THR A 120 -9.12 -11.27 14.22
CA THR A 120 -9.83 -12.13 15.17
C THR A 120 -10.16 -13.50 14.55
N PRO A 121 -10.10 -14.62 15.31
CA PRO A 121 -10.32 -15.96 14.76
C PRO A 121 -11.67 -16.12 14.03
N GLN A 122 -12.72 -15.51 14.57
CA GLN A 122 -14.09 -15.59 14.04
C GLN A 122 -14.21 -14.87 12.69
N VAL A 123 -13.75 -13.62 12.62
CA VAL A 123 -13.83 -12.82 11.39
C VAL A 123 -12.86 -13.38 10.35
N ARG A 124 -11.65 -13.79 10.74
CA ARG A 124 -10.68 -14.44 9.84
C ARG A 124 -11.25 -15.70 9.19
N ALA A 125 -11.98 -16.52 9.95
CA ALA A 125 -12.65 -17.69 9.40
C ALA A 125 -13.74 -17.31 8.39
N ALA A 126 -14.54 -16.28 8.70
CA ALA A 126 -15.60 -15.80 7.80
C ALA A 126 -15.03 -15.15 6.51
N LEU A 127 -13.92 -14.40 6.61
CA LEU A 127 -13.22 -13.78 5.47
C LEU A 127 -12.65 -14.80 4.47
N ALA A 128 -12.38 -16.03 4.92
CA ALA A 128 -11.85 -17.08 4.05
C ALA A 128 -12.73 -17.35 2.82
N ARG A 129 -14.05 -17.14 2.91
CA ARG A 129 -14.97 -17.28 1.78
C ARG A 129 -14.77 -16.17 0.74
N VAL A 130 -14.52 -14.94 1.19
CA VAL A 130 -14.25 -13.79 0.31
C VAL A 130 -12.93 -14.02 -0.44
N ALA A 131 -11.88 -14.40 0.28
CA ALA A 131 -10.59 -14.75 -0.32
C ALA A 131 -10.71 -15.89 -1.35
N ALA A 132 -11.55 -16.90 -1.07
CA ALA A 132 -11.80 -17.99 -2.02
C ALA A 132 -12.52 -17.48 -3.29
N THR A 133 -13.52 -16.61 -3.13
CA THR A 133 -14.21 -15.99 -4.26
C THR A 133 -13.24 -15.18 -5.12
N VAL A 134 -12.39 -14.34 -4.51
CA VAL A 134 -11.35 -13.57 -5.21
C VAL A 134 -10.44 -14.49 -6.02
N ALA A 135 -9.87 -15.52 -5.39
CA ALA A 135 -8.96 -16.48 -6.03
C ALA A 135 -9.62 -17.23 -7.19
N SER A 136 -10.89 -17.63 -7.04
CA SER A 136 -11.63 -18.37 -8.08
C SER A 136 -12.19 -17.49 -9.22
N SER A 137 -12.24 -16.17 -9.03
CA SER A 137 -12.93 -15.26 -9.96
C SER A 137 -12.22 -15.07 -11.31
N GLY A 138 -10.93 -15.39 -11.38
CA GLY A 138 -10.04 -15.09 -12.51
C GLY A 138 -9.71 -13.59 -12.70
N ARG A 139 -10.39 -12.70 -11.98
CA ARG A 139 -10.23 -11.23 -12.12
C ARG A 139 -8.95 -10.69 -11.49
N ALA A 140 -8.45 -11.39 -10.48
CA ALA A 140 -7.16 -11.12 -9.83
C ALA A 140 -5.96 -11.74 -10.59
N ALA A 141 -6.13 -12.20 -11.83
CA ALA A 141 -5.06 -12.89 -12.57
C ALA A 141 -3.78 -12.05 -12.71
N TRP A 142 -3.91 -10.73 -12.84
CA TRP A 142 -2.78 -9.82 -12.98
C TRP A 142 -2.01 -9.59 -11.67
N TRP A 143 -2.58 -9.94 -10.51
CA TRP A 143 -1.95 -9.72 -9.20
C TRP A 143 -0.69 -10.54 -8.97
N VAL A 144 -0.51 -11.63 -9.72
CA VAL A 144 0.69 -12.47 -9.70
C VAL A 144 1.62 -12.19 -10.89
N SER A 145 1.23 -11.30 -11.80
CA SER A 145 2.02 -11.04 -12.98
C SER A 145 3.28 -10.25 -12.63
N PRO A 146 4.42 -10.55 -13.27
CA PRO A 146 5.61 -9.73 -13.17
C PRO A 146 5.35 -8.32 -13.73
N VAL A 147 6.37 -7.47 -13.71
CA VAL A 147 6.32 -6.12 -14.28
C VAL A 147 5.76 -6.15 -15.71
N GLU A 148 4.74 -5.34 -15.97
CA GLU A 148 4.21 -5.15 -17.32
C GLU A 148 5.22 -4.35 -18.13
N ARG A 149 5.82 -4.93 -19.18
CA ARG A 149 6.93 -4.30 -19.92
C ARG A 149 6.47 -3.34 -21.01
N THR A 150 5.20 -3.38 -21.42
CA THR A 150 4.73 -2.65 -22.60
C THR A 150 3.95 -1.38 -22.27
N ALA A 151 3.46 -1.25 -21.03
CA ALA A 151 2.57 -0.17 -20.63
C ALA A 151 2.82 0.26 -19.18
N GLN A 152 4.05 0.72 -18.90
CA GLN A 152 4.39 1.36 -17.62
C GLN A 152 4.10 2.85 -17.67
N ALA A 153 3.58 3.38 -16.57
CA ALA A 153 3.37 4.80 -16.41
C ALA A 153 3.79 5.28 -15.03
N SER A 154 4.42 6.45 -15.01
CA SER A 154 4.72 7.21 -13.80
C SER A 154 3.59 8.20 -13.52
N VAL A 155 3.22 8.32 -12.25
CA VAL A 155 2.14 9.19 -11.78
C VAL A 155 2.73 10.20 -10.81
N VAL A 156 2.46 11.49 -11.05
CA VAL A 156 2.87 12.60 -10.19
C VAL A 156 1.62 13.39 -9.82
N PHE A 157 1.23 13.35 -8.55
CA PHE A 157 0.09 14.13 -8.07
C PHE A 157 0.44 15.61 -7.95
N ASP A 158 -0.55 16.48 -8.19
CA ASP A 158 -0.39 17.95 -8.11
C ASP A 158 -0.41 18.45 -6.65
N ASP A 159 0.40 17.84 -5.80
CA ASP A 159 0.49 18.17 -4.40
C ASP A 159 1.96 18.19 -3.97
N PRO A 160 2.42 19.23 -3.23
CA PRO A 160 3.79 19.27 -2.71
C PRO A 160 4.13 18.08 -1.78
N ALA A 161 3.13 17.49 -1.11
CA ALA A 161 3.25 16.29 -0.30
C ALA A 161 3.15 14.97 -1.11
N SER A 162 2.97 15.05 -2.45
CA SER A 162 3.02 13.89 -3.34
C SER A 162 4.32 13.10 -3.09
N PRO A 163 4.23 11.76 -2.97
CA PRO A 163 5.37 10.90 -2.70
C PRO A 163 6.27 10.75 -3.93
N VAL A 164 5.81 11.16 -5.12
CA VAL A 164 6.61 11.20 -6.34
C VAL A 164 6.95 12.66 -6.62
N GLN A 165 8.23 13.01 -6.41
CA GLN A 165 8.80 14.27 -6.85
C GLN A 165 9.91 13.95 -7.86
N PRO A 166 9.72 14.24 -9.15
CA PRO A 166 10.74 13.99 -10.16
C PRO A 166 12.01 14.75 -9.78
N SER A 167 13.12 14.03 -9.64
CA SER A 167 14.44 14.64 -9.55
C SER A 167 15.07 14.71 -10.93
N ASP A 168 15.79 15.80 -11.22
CA ASP A 168 16.66 15.90 -12.40
C ASP A 168 18.02 15.20 -12.17
N GLU A 169 18.27 14.71 -10.95
CA GLU A 169 19.46 13.94 -10.61
C GLU A 169 19.35 12.50 -11.12
N THR A 170 20.48 11.90 -11.50
CA THR A 170 20.53 10.48 -11.90
C THR A 170 20.28 9.56 -10.72
N ALA A 171 19.71 8.38 -10.99
CA ALA A 171 19.43 7.36 -9.98
C ALA A 171 20.66 7.03 -9.12
N SER A 172 21.85 6.97 -9.73
CA SER A 172 23.12 6.70 -9.03
C SER A 172 23.46 7.74 -7.94
N VAL A 173 23.20 9.02 -8.20
CA VAL A 173 23.45 10.11 -7.24
C VAL A 173 22.43 10.05 -6.11
N ILE A 174 21.16 9.84 -6.44
CA ILE A 174 20.06 9.71 -5.48
C ILE A 174 20.32 8.54 -4.52
N LEU A 175 20.68 7.38 -5.06
CA LEU A 175 20.97 6.16 -4.29
C LEU A 175 22.19 6.35 -3.37
N SER A 176 23.26 6.96 -3.87
CA SER A 176 24.47 7.24 -3.06
C SER A 176 24.13 8.13 -1.86
N ARG A 177 23.43 9.24 -2.10
CA ARG A 177 22.99 10.16 -1.04
C ARG A 177 22.04 9.48 -0.04
N TRP A 178 21.13 8.64 -0.53
CA TRP A 178 20.23 7.89 0.35
C TRP A 178 20.99 6.95 1.27
N ARG A 179 21.99 6.23 0.74
CA ARG A 179 22.78 5.29 1.53
C ARG A 179 23.54 6.01 2.64
N ASP A 180 24.18 7.13 2.33
CA ASP A 180 24.90 7.94 3.32
C ASP A 180 23.95 8.42 4.42
N ARG A 181 22.79 8.99 4.05
CA ARG A 181 21.75 9.42 5.01
C ARG A 181 21.26 8.27 5.89
N THR A 182 21.08 7.07 5.33
CA THR A 182 20.58 5.90 6.06
C THR A 182 21.61 5.40 7.08
N LEU A 183 22.89 5.33 6.70
CA LEU A 183 23.98 4.96 7.59
C LEU A 183 24.17 5.99 8.73
N GLU A 184 24.10 7.28 8.40
CA GLU A 184 24.16 8.36 9.39
C GLU A 184 22.98 8.32 10.36
N GLU A 185 21.77 8.08 9.85
CA GLU A 185 20.57 7.95 10.67
C GLU A 185 20.68 6.76 11.63
N GLU A 186 21.08 5.59 11.13
CA GLU A 186 21.25 4.38 11.95
C GLU A 186 22.29 4.61 13.05
N ALA A 187 23.45 5.17 12.70
CA ALA A 187 24.50 5.47 13.66
C ALA A 187 24.05 6.49 14.72
N ARG A 188 23.27 7.51 14.33
CA ARG A 188 22.69 8.49 15.25
C ARG A 188 21.64 7.85 16.15
N ALA A 189 20.74 7.05 15.57
CA ALA A 189 19.69 6.34 16.28
C ALA A 189 20.26 5.42 17.37
N GLN A 190 21.37 4.74 17.08
CA GLN A 190 22.06 3.89 18.04
C GLN A 190 22.64 4.66 19.23
N ARG A 191 23.03 5.93 19.04
CA ARG A 191 23.59 6.78 20.11
C ARG A 191 22.51 7.50 20.92
N GLU A 192 21.44 7.93 20.28
CA GLU A 192 20.53 8.94 20.84
C GLU A 192 19.14 8.42 21.20
N ARG A 193 18.66 7.34 20.56
CA ARG A 193 17.29 6.86 20.77
C ARG A 193 17.22 5.79 21.88
N PRO A 194 16.11 5.67 22.62
CA PRO A 194 15.95 4.66 23.67
C PRO A 194 16.10 3.23 23.18
N ALA A 195 16.84 2.38 23.88
CA ALA A 195 17.04 0.98 23.48
C ALA A 195 15.77 0.11 23.57
N ASP A 196 14.83 0.48 24.45
CA ASP A 196 13.53 -0.18 24.58
C ASP A 196 12.70 0.04 23.30
N PRO A 197 12.36 -1.02 22.53
CA PRO A 197 11.57 -0.88 21.32
C PRO A 197 10.17 -0.31 21.60
N GLY A 198 9.61 -0.49 22.80
CA GLY A 198 8.30 0.04 23.19
C GLY A 198 8.29 1.53 23.55
N ALA A 199 9.44 2.22 23.52
CA ALA A 199 9.48 3.65 23.79
C ALA A 199 8.69 4.45 22.74
N ALA A 200 8.03 5.53 23.18
CA ALA A 200 7.24 6.44 22.34
C ALA A 200 8.16 7.31 21.45
N TRP A 201 8.76 6.68 20.44
CA TRP A 201 9.61 7.30 19.45
C TRP A 201 9.13 6.89 18.06
N SER A 202 9.15 7.83 17.12
CA SER A 202 8.83 7.57 15.71
C SER A 202 9.83 8.27 14.79
N GLY A 203 9.91 7.85 13.54
CA GLY A 203 10.82 8.43 12.56
C GLY A 203 10.68 7.76 11.20
N THR A 204 11.82 7.42 10.61
CA THR A 204 11.87 6.73 9.31
C THR A 204 11.48 5.27 9.48
N TRP A 205 10.43 4.85 8.78
CA TRP A 205 9.90 3.48 8.84
C TRP A 205 9.88 2.77 7.48
N TRP A 206 10.13 3.50 6.39
CA TRP A 206 10.13 2.96 5.04
C TRP A 206 11.28 1.97 4.82
N SER A 207 11.00 0.92 4.06
CA SER A 207 11.99 -0.02 3.52
C SER A 207 12.23 0.16 2.02
N THR A 208 11.47 1.04 1.36
CA THR A 208 11.55 1.28 -0.09
C THR A 208 12.85 1.94 -0.53
N PRO A 209 13.14 1.91 -1.85
CA PRO A 209 14.13 2.79 -2.43
C PRO A 209 13.73 4.27 -2.27
N PRO A 210 14.68 5.21 -2.47
CA PRO A 210 14.41 6.64 -2.36
C PRO A 210 13.26 7.07 -3.26
N ARG A 211 12.30 7.79 -2.70
CA ARG A 211 11.10 8.26 -3.40
C ARG A 211 11.39 9.22 -4.58
N GLU A 212 12.58 9.80 -4.59
CA GLU A 212 13.09 10.66 -5.66
C GLU A 212 13.39 9.89 -6.96
N LEU A 213 13.48 8.56 -6.90
CA LEU A 213 13.67 7.72 -8.07
C LEU A 213 12.41 7.64 -8.93
N THR A 214 12.60 7.31 -10.21
CA THR A 214 11.49 7.02 -11.12
C THR A 214 10.71 5.82 -10.60
N ARG A 215 9.39 6.02 -10.47
CA ARG A 215 8.42 5.00 -10.06
C ARG A 215 7.40 4.81 -11.17
N THR A 216 7.06 3.55 -11.44
CA THR A 216 6.05 3.21 -12.44
C THR A 216 5.14 2.10 -11.96
N THR A 217 3.95 2.06 -12.57
CA THR A 217 2.98 0.98 -12.39
C THR A 217 2.38 0.60 -13.76
N ARG A 218 1.70 -0.54 -13.85
CA ARG A 218 0.98 -0.91 -15.08
C ARG A 218 -0.25 -0.03 -15.32
N ARG A 219 -0.76 -0.05 -16.55
CA ARG A 219 -2.09 0.50 -16.92
C ARG A 219 -3.19 -0.55 -16.87
N LEU A 220 -4.39 -0.16 -16.41
CA LEU A 220 -5.60 -0.98 -16.32
C LEU A 220 -6.71 -0.48 -17.26
N GLY A 221 -6.37 -0.28 -18.54
CA GLY A 221 -7.33 0.19 -19.55
C GLY A 221 -7.96 1.53 -19.18
N ALA A 222 -9.29 1.58 -19.11
CA ALA A 222 -10.04 2.80 -18.79
C ALA A 222 -9.76 3.37 -17.39
N HIS A 223 -9.29 2.55 -16.45
CA HIS A 223 -8.91 3.00 -15.11
C HIS A 223 -7.57 3.76 -15.08
N GLY A 224 -6.83 3.78 -16.18
CA GLY A 224 -5.50 4.40 -16.22
C GLY A 224 -4.44 3.59 -15.45
N PRO A 225 -3.30 4.22 -15.10
CA PRO A 225 -2.25 3.58 -14.31
C PRO A 225 -2.70 3.20 -12.89
N VAL A 226 -2.21 2.07 -12.37
CA VAL A 226 -2.47 1.62 -10.99
C VAL A 226 -2.02 2.66 -9.96
N GLY A 227 -0.95 3.41 -10.25
CA GLY A 227 -0.43 4.47 -9.39
C GLY A 227 -1.38 5.66 -9.16
N LEU A 228 -2.51 5.76 -9.88
CA LEU A 228 -3.59 6.70 -9.55
C LEU A 228 -4.45 6.21 -8.37
N TRP A 229 -4.47 4.90 -8.14
CA TRP A 229 -5.39 4.23 -7.22
C TRP A 229 -4.70 3.72 -5.97
N LEU A 230 -3.53 3.09 -6.13
CA LEU A 230 -2.89 2.32 -5.07
C LEU A 230 -1.67 3.09 -4.54
N VAL A 231 -1.92 4.09 -3.70
CA VAL A 231 -0.86 4.89 -3.08
C VAL A 231 -1.00 4.80 -1.57
N GLU A 232 0.01 4.23 -0.91
CA GLU A 232 0.05 4.28 0.55
C GLU A 232 0.10 5.73 1.03
N ASP A 233 -0.63 6.04 2.11
CA ASP A 233 -0.76 7.38 2.68
C ASP A 233 -1.32 8.44 1.71
N ALA A 234 -2.25 8.06 0.83
CA ALA A 234 -2.90 9.01 -0.09
C ALA A 234 -3.66 10.12 0.66
N TYR A 235 -3.37 11.39 0.35
CA TYR A 235 -4.00 12.57 0.97
C TYR A 235 -5.15 13.16 0.14
N GLY A 236 -6.00 12.31 -0.44
CA GLY A 236 -7.16 12.79 -1.20
C GLY A 236 -6.79 13.66 -2.41
N TRP A 237 -5.62 13.45 -3.02
CA TRP A 237 -5.18 14.21 -4.20
C TRP A 237 -6.09 13.96 -5.39
N ASP A 238 -6.70 15.00 -5.96
CA ASP A 238 -7.72 14.86 -7.01
C ASP A 238 -7.18 15.12 -8.41
N ARG A 239 -5.89 15.44 -8.56
CA ARG A 239 -5.25 15.72 -9.86
C ARG A 239 -3.86 15.11 -9.94
N ALA A 240 -3.55 14.54 -11.11
CA ALA A 240 -2.25 13.96 -11.38
C ALA A 240 -1.79 14.21 -12.83
N SER A 241 -0.48 14.27 -13.00
CA SER A 241 0.19 14.15 -14.30
C SER A 241 0.66 12.71 -14.47
N VAL A 242 0.33 12.12 -15.61
CA VAL A 242 0.75 10.76 -15.97
C VAL A 242 1.70 10.82 -17.15
N ARG A 243 2.80 10.06 -17.07
CA ARG A 243 3.79 9.96 -18.14
C ARG A 243 4.09 8.49 -18.42
N ALA A 244 4.01 8.08 -19.67
CA ALA A 244 4.48 6.76 -20.07
C ALA A 244 6.01 6.65 -19.92
N VAL A 245 6.48 5.47 -19.52
CA VAL A 245 7.91 5.16 -19.34
C VAL A 245 8.20 3.90 -20.13
N ASP A 246 9.20 3.98 -21.00
CA ASP A 246 9.61 2.85 -21.80
C ASP A 246 10.49 1.93 -20.94
N VAL A 247 10.12 0.65 -20.86
CA VAL A 247 10.93 -0.36 -20.19
C VAL A 247 11.93 -0.92 -21.20
N PRO A 248 13.26 -0.73 -20.99
CA PRO A 248 14.25 -1.33 -21.86
C PRO A 248 14.09 -2.86 -21.91
N ALA A 249 14.22 -3.47 -23.09
CA ALA A 249 14.00 -4.90 -23.27
C ALA A 249 14.98 -5.76 -22.44
N GLU A 250 16.19 -5.23 -22.24
CA GLU A 250 17.27 -5.80 -21.47
C GLU A 250 17.22 -5.48 -19.97
N ALA A 251 16.24 -4.70 -19.51
CA ALA A 251 16.14 -4.30 -18.11
C ALA A 251 15.98 -5.51 -17.19
N ARG A 252 16.91 -5.63 -16.23
CA ARG A 252 16.92 -6.66 -15.19
C ARG A 252 16.05 -6.19 -14.03
N VAL A 253 14.82 -6.67 -14.00
CA VAL A 253 13.86 -6.34 -12.93
C VAL A 253 13.84 -7.48 -11.90
N TYR A 254 14.09 -7.16 -10.64
CA TYR A 254 13.87 -8.09 -9.53
C TYR A 254 12.41 -8.08 -9.12
N GLU A 255 11.77 -9.25 -9.12
CA GLU A 255 10.37 -9.42 -8.78
C GLU A 255 10.22 -9.82 -7.31
N VAL A 256 9.52 -9.01 -6.54
CA VAL A 256 9.06 -9.34 -5.19
C VAL A 256 7.63 -9.87 -5.32
N ASP A 257 7.51 -11.18 -5.45
CA ASP A 257 6.24 -11.89 -5.58
C ASP A 257 5.71 -12.49 -4.26
N GLY A 258 6.53 -12.44 -3.20
CA GLY A 258 6.20 -12.95 -1.88
C GLY A 258 7.29 -12.69 -0.84
N ALA A 259 7.05 -13.21 0.36
CA ALA A 259 7.93 -13.01 1.51
C ALA A 259 9.31 -13.65 1.29
N GLU A 260 9.37 -14.77 0.58
CA GLU A 260 10.61 -15.48 0.24
C GLU A 260 11.49 -14.66 -0.70
N ALA A 261 10.92 -14.01 -1.71
CA ALA A 261 11.66 -13.11 -2.61
C ALA A 261 12.18 -11.89 -1.84
N TRP A 262 11.34 -11.26 -1.02
CA TRP A 262 11.77 -10.14 -0.16
C TRP A 262 12.90 -10.55 0.80
N SER A 263 12.74 -11.68 1.48
CA SER A 263 13.75 -12.27 2.37
C SER A 263 15.06 -12.55 1.63
N GLY A 264 14.99 -13.10 0.42
CA GLY A 264 16.14 -13.37 -0.44
C GLY A 264 16.91 -12.10 -0.82
N LEU A 265 16.19 -11.04 -1.20
CA LEU A 265 16.78 -9.74 -1.53
C LEU A 265 17.48 -9.12 -0.33
N CYS A 266 16.83 -9.10 0.83
CA CYS A 266 17.39 -8.60 2.09
C CYS A 266 18.62 -9.40 2.53
N ARG A 267 18.59 -10.73 2.38
CA ARG A 267 19.71 -11.60 2.74
C ARG A 267 20.92 -11.37 1.83
N ARG A 268 20.68 -11.11 0.55
CA ARG A 268 21.74 -10.91 -0.45
C ARG A 268 22.41 -9.55 -0.33
N PHE A 269 21.63 -8.51 -0.05
CA PHE A 269 22.10 -7.13 0.02
C PHE A 269 21.70 -6.47 1.35
N PRO A 270 22.15 -6.95 2.52
CA PRO A 270 21.68 -6.42 3.79
C PRO A 270 22.24 -5.02 4.08
N LEU A 271 21.37 -4.10 4.45
CA LEU A 271 21.68 -2.83 5.10
C LEU A 271 21.01 -2.79 6.48
N GLU A 272 21.81 -2.55 7.52
CA GLU A 272 21.35 -2.52 8.90
C GLU A 272 20.51 -1.27 9.18
N VAL A 273 19.32 -1.46 9.78
CA VAL A 273 18.42 -0.36 10.17
C VAL A 273 17.75 -0.58 11.53
N THR A 274 18.32 -1.46 12.37
CA THR A 274 17.76 -1.83 13.69
C THR A 274 17.43 -0.62 14.54
N ALA A 275 18.42 0.22 14.84
CA ALA A 275 18.22 1.31 15.77
C ALA A 275 17.24 2.36 15.24
N SER A 276 17.26 2.57 13.93
CA SER A 276 16.47 3.59 13.29
C SER A 276 15.01 3.19 13.04
N ARG A 277 14.69 1.89 12.92
CA ARG A 277 13.32 1.40 12.63
C ARG A 277 12.65 0.69 13.80
N ARG A 278 13.40 0.25 14.82
CA ARG A 278 12.90 -0.64 15.90
C ARG A 278 11.59 -0.21 16.54
N HIS A 279 11.36 1.09 16.74
CA HIS A 279 10.18 1.57 17.47
C HIS A 279 8.91 1.44 16.62
N ASP A 280 8.94 2.02 15.43
CA ASP A 280 7.84 1.98 14.47
C ASP A 280 7.52 0.54 14.05
N TRP A 281 8.57 -0.25 13.75
CA TRP A 281 8.39 -1.65 13.36
C TRP A 281 7.95 -2.55 14.53
N PHE A 282 8.35 -2.25 15.77
CA PHE A 282 7.81 -2.94 16.94
C PHE A 282 6.32 -2.65 17.12
N ARG A 283 5.86 -1.41 16.94
CA ARG A 283 4.43 -1.06 17.07
C ARG A 283 3.55 -1.79 16.06
N THR A 284 4.02 -1.91 14.81
CA THR A 284 3.23 -2.57 13.77
C THR A 284 3.34 -4.11 13.80
N THR A 285 4.50 -4.67 14.17
CA THR A 285 4.75 -6.13 14.11
C THR A 285 4.72 -6.86 15.46
N GLY A 286 4.95 -6.16 16.56
CA GLY A 286 5.21 -6.72 17.88
C GLY A 286 6.58 -7.41 18.04
N ALA A 287 7.42 -7.43 16.99
CA ALA A 287 8.73 -8.08 17.01
C ALA A 287 9.85 -7.08 17.34
N ALA A 288 10.92 -7.58 17.97
CA ALA A 288 12.08 -6.80 18.39
C ALA A 288 13.39 -7.43 17.87
N ASP A 289 13.37 -7.85 16.61
CA ASP A 289 14.49 -8.52 15.95
C ASP A 289 15.59 -7.52 15.57
N ARG A 290 16.71 -8.05 15.07
CA ARG A 290 17.62 -7.25 14.25
C ARG A 290 16.96 -6.96 12.90
N TRP A 291 16.97 -5.71 12.47
CA TRP A 291 16.29 -5.25 11.27
C TRP A 291 17.24 -4.90 10.14
N VAL A 292 16.94 -5.46 8.96
CA VAL A 292 17.64 -5.11 7.71
C VAL A 292 16.65 -4.72 6.61
N ILE A 293 17.12 -3.92 5.67
CA ILE A 293 16.49 -3.66 4.37
C ILE A 293 17.51 -3.93 3.25
N PRO A 294 17.10 -4.00 1.98
CA PRO A 294 18.05 -4.05 0.89
C PRO A 294 18.90 -2.78 0.80
N ASP A 295 20.21 -2.94 0.65
CA ASP A 295 21.14 -1.88 0.27
C ASP A 295 20.92 -1.54 -1.20
N TRP A 296 20.07 -0.55 -1.47
CA TRP A 296 19.64 -0.22 -2.84
C TRP A 296 20.78 0.17 -3.78
N VAL A 297 21.91 0.67 -3.26
CA VAL A 297 23.12 0.91 -4.08
C VAL A 297 23.66 -0.43 -4.59
N ARG A 298 23.75 -1.45 -3.72
CA ARG A 298 24.24 -2.78 -4.11
C ARG A 298 23.24 -3.54 -4.96
N VAL A 299 21.94 -3.32 -4.76
CA VAL A 299 20.91 -3.89 -5.64
C VAL A 299 21.04 -3.30 -7.06
N ALA A 300 21.34 -2.00 -7.17
CA ALA A 300 21.51 -1.32 -8.45
C ALA A 300 22.69 -1.83 -9.29
N ASP A 301 23.71 -2.43 -8.66
CA ASP A 301 24.82 -3.08 -9.37
C ASP A 301 24.33 -4.28 -10.22
N GLU A 302 23.22 -4.89 -9.81
CA GLU A 302 22.73 -6.15 -10.38
C GLU A 302 21.37 -6.07 -11.07
N PHE A 303 20.54 -5.12 -10.67
CA PHE A 303 19.18 -4.94 -11.16
C PHE A 303 18.95 -3.49 -11.52
N ASP A 304 18.25 -3.27 -12.62
CA ASP A 304 17.92 -1.95 -13.12
C ASP A 304 16.62 -1.44 -12.47
N ALA A 305 15.79 -2.36 -11.94
CA ALA A 305 14.59 -2.04 -11.18
C ALA A 305 14.18 -3.17 -10.21
N VAL A 306 13.30 -2.83 -9.28
CA VAL A 306 12.63 -3.78 -8.37
C VAL A 306 11.14 -3.53 -8.44
N HIS A 307 10.36 -4.58 -8.67
CA HIS A 307 8.90 -4.52 -8.78
C HIS A 307 8.26 -5.36 -7.67
N VAL A 308 7.23 -4.83 -7.02
CA VAL A 308 6.42 -5.56 -6.05
C VAL A 308 5.09 -5.91 -6.70
N THR A 309 4.84 -7.20 -6.92
CA THR A 309 3.53 -7.65 -7.39
C THR A 309 2.45 -7.40 -6.33
N VAL A 310 1.17 -7.34 -6.72
CA VAL A 310 0.06 -7.24 -5.74
C VAL A 310 0.10 -8.42 -4.76
N THR A 311 0.41 -9.63 -5.22
CA THR A 311 0.52 -10.81 -4.36
C THR A 311 1.69 -10.68 -3.38
N GLY A 312 2.84 -10.18 -3.85
CA GLY A 312 4.00 -9.88 -3.00
C GLY A 312 3.65 -8.88 -1.91
N TYR A 313 2.93 -7.83 -2.25
CA TYR A 313 2.40 -6.87 -1.29
C TYR A 313 1.49 -7.52 -0.24
N LEU A 314 0.43 -8.21 -0.68
CA LEU A 314 -0.57 -8.79 0.22
C LEU A 314 0.00 -9.84 1.20
N THR A 315 1.02 -10.57 0.76
CA THR A 315 1.65 -11.64 1.53
C THR A 315 2.73 -11.12 2.50
N THR A 316 3.37 -10.00 2.15
CA THR A 316 4.62 -9.55 2.79
C THR A 316 4.47 -8.26 3.60
N ALA A 317 3.65 -7.32 3.15
CA ALA A 317 3.59 -5.97 3.72
C ALA A 317 3.13 -5.95 5.19
N GLY A 318 3.82 -5.16 6.01
CA GLY A 318 3.48 -4.93 7.42
C GLY A 318 3.65 -6.14 8.33
N ARG A 319 4.54 -7.07 7.97
CA ARG A 319 4.84 -8.26 8.76
C ARG A 319 6.35 -8.39 8.97
N PRO A 320 6.79 -9.01 10.08
CA PRO A 320 8.16 -9.43 10.20
C PRO A 320 8.41 -10.59 9.22
N VAL A 321 9.34 -10.38 8.29
CA VAL A 321 9.80 -11.38 7.33
C VAL A 321 11.16 -11.88 7.77
N PRO A 322 11.28 -13.16 8.18
CA PRO A 322 12.56 -13.72 8.60
C PRO A 322 13.59 -13.69 7.47
N VAL A 323 14.78 -13.17 7.77
CA VAL A 323 15.94 -13.13 6.87
C VAL A 323 17.02 -14.11 7.35
N GLY A 324 17.19 -14.22 8.67
CA GLY A 324 18.09 -15.14 9.37
C GLY A 324 17.49 -15.61 10.70
N GLU A 325 18.32 -16.14 11.61
CA GLU A 325 17.88 -16.66 12.91
C GLU A 325 17.30 -15.56 13.82
N ASP A 326 18.01 -14.43 13.96
CA ASP A 326 17.59 -13.28 14.76
C ASP A 326 17.44 -11.99 13.92
N THR A 327 17.33 -12.14 12.60
CA THR A 327 17.27 -11.02 11.66
C THR A 327 16.01 -11.10 10.83
N SER A 328 15.26 -10.00 10.81
CA SER A 328 14.04 -9.84 10.04
C SER A 328 14.07 -8.56 9.20
N SER A 329 13.11 -8.45 8.29
CA SER A 329 12.82 -7.24 7.53
C SER A 329 11.32 -7.01 7.50
N VAL A 330 10.90 -5.79 7.17
CA VAL A 330 9.49 -5.46 6.92
C VAL A 330 9.42 -4.79 5.55
N LEU A 331 8.54 -5.29 4.68
CA LEU A 331 8.14 -4.55 3.49
C LEU A 331 7.17 -3.45 3.94
N ALA A 332 7.63 -2.20 3.93
CA ALA A 332 6.88 -1.05 4.41
C ALA A 332 7.06 0.15 3.49
N GLY A 333 5.95 0.75 3.05
CA GLY A 333 5.96 1.98 2.27
C GLY A 333 5.95 1.78 0.77
N TRP A 334 5.67 0.55 0.31
CA TRP A 334 5.76 0.15 -1.09
C TRP A 334 4.36 -0.21 -1.59
N SER A 335 3.87 0.55 -2.57
CA SER A 335 2.57 0.29 -3.18
C SER A 335 2.56 -1.03 -3.98
N PRO A 336 1.43 -1.75 -4.02
CA PRO A 336 1.29 -2.92 -4.89
C PRO A 336 1.40 -2.53 -6.37
N ASP A 337 2.01 -3.41 -7.16
CA ASP A 337 2.35 -3.22 -8.59
C ASP A 337 3.39 -2.13 -8.89
N GLU A 338 4.01 -1.57 -7.86
CA GLU A 338 4.96 -0.49 -8.04
C GLU A 338 6.36 -1.01 -8.34
N THR A 339 6.93 -0.42 -9.39
CA THR A 339 8.32 -0.61 -9.79
C THR A 339 9.13 0.63 -9.41
N TYR A 340 10.20 0.43 -8.66
CA TYR A 340 11.24 1.43 -8.47
C TYR A 340 12.39 1.18 -9.43
N TRP A 341 12.73 2.18 -10.23
CA TRP A 341 13.86 2.13 -11.15
C TRP A 341 15.14 2.59 -10.44
N LEU A 342 16.11 1.69 -10.36
CA LEU A 342 17.43 1.92 -9.79
C LEU A 342 18.43 2.47 -10.83
N ALA A 343 18.02 2.41 -12.10
CA ALA A 343 18.63 3.11 -13.23
C ALA A 343 17.68 4.22 -13.74
N ASP A 344 18.12 4.96 -14.76
CA ASP A 344 17.35 6.04 -15.37
C ASP A 344 16.62 5.52 -16.63
N PRO A 345 15.38 5.00 -16.53
CA PRO A 345 14.65 4.53 -17.71
C PRO A 345 14.32 5.72 -18.61
N PRO A 346 14.38 5.54 -19.95
CA PRO A 346 14.02 6.60 -20.85
C PRO A 346 12.52 6.90 -20.71
N PRO A 347 12.14 8.18 -20.71
CA PRO A 347 10.74 8.51 -20.83
C PRO A 347 10.20 8.13 -22.20
N ALA A 348 8.95 7.71 -22.26
CA ALA A 348 8.29 7.50 -23.54
C ALA A 348 8.16 8.83 -24.29
N ALA A 349 8.12 8.75 -25.62
CA ALA A 349 7.92 9.91 -26.50
C ALA A 349 6.51 10.54 -26.36
N GLU A 350 5.58 9.82 -25.74
CA GLU A 350 4.20 10.24 -25.55
C GLU A 350 4.11 11.45 -24.59
N PRO A 351 3.20 12.40 -24.87
CA PRO A 351 3.01 13.58 -24.04
C PRO A 351 2.36 13.23 -22.69
N HIS A 352 2.44 14.16 -21.75
CA HIS A 352 1.86 14.01 -20.42
C HIS A 352 0.33 14.00 -20.52
N GLU A 353 -0.30 13.00 -19.92
CA GLU A 353 -1.73 12.95 -19.68
C GLU A 353 -2.07 13.67 -18.38
N ARG A 354 -3.26 14.25 -18.30
CA ARG A 354 -3.76 14.91 -17.09
C ARG A 354 -4.98 14.18 -16.61
N TRP A 355 -4.92 13.72 -15.38
CA TRP A 355 -5.98 12.93 -14.77
C TRP A 355 -6.60 13.69 -13.63
N ARG A 356 -7.93 13.61 -13.52
CA ARG A 356 -8.70 14.18 -12.41
C ARG A 356 -9.63 13.16 -11.81
N ARG A 357 -9.63 13.08 -10.48
CA ARG A 357 -10.59 12.28 -9.73
C ARG A 357 -11.92 13.01 -9.69
N VAL A 358 -12.97 12.36 -10.18
CA VAL A 358 -14.32 12.96 -10.26
C VAL A 358 -15.20 12.55 -9.09
N ASP A 359 -14.97 11.36 -8.54
CA ASP A 359 -15.54 10.83 -7.30
C ASP A 359 -14.56 9.82 -6.67
N ASP A 360 -14.90 9.22 -5.53
CA ASP A 360 -13.99 8.32 -4.81
C ASP A 360 -13.56 7.09 -5.62
N ASP A 361 -14.35 6.71 -6.63
CA ASP A 361 -14.18 5.46 -7.37
C ASP A 361 -13.85 5.68 -8.85
N THR A 362 -13.60 6.93 -9.28
CA THR A 362 -13.44 7.26 -10.70
C THR A 362 -12.38 8.33 -10.97
N TRP A 363 -11.46 8.00 -11.88
CA TRP A 363 -10.50 8.91 -12.48
C TRP A 363 -10.80 9.13 -13.96
N HIS A 364 -10.79 10.38 -14.42
CA HIS A 364 -10.96 10.74 -15.82
C HIS A 364 -9.69 11.35 -16.39
N ASP A 365 -9.32 10.92 -17.59
CA ASP A 365 -8.34 11.61 -18.43
C ASP A 365 -8.97 12.91 -18.95
N GLU A 366 -8.43 14.05 -18.53
CA GLU A 366 -8.82 15.39 -18.99
C GLU A 366 -8.24 15.69 -20.39
N GLY A 367 -7.40 14.81 -20.94
CA GLY A 367 -6.70 14.95 -22.20
C GLY A 367 -5.41 15.77 -22.10
N MET A 368 -4.70 15.92 -23.22
CA MET A 368 -3.43 16.65 -23.27
C MET A 368 -3.58 18.13 -22.93
N HIS A 369 -2.64 18.64 -22.14
CA HIS A 369 -2.29 20.06 -22.16
C HIS A 369 -0.91 20.23 -22.77
N ASP A 370 -0.88 20.81 -23.97
CA ASP A 370 0.35 21.26 -24.59
C ASP A 370 0.94 22.39 -23.73
N ARG A 371 2.10 22.16 -23.11
CA ARG A 371 2.88 23.24 -22.48
C ARG A 371 3.54 24.07 -23.59
N GLY A 372 2.72 24.78 -24.37
CA GLY A 372 3.14 25.46 -25.60
C GLY A 372 2.38 26.77 -25.88
N GLY A 373 2.09 27.56 -24.85
CA GLY A 373 1.36 28.84 -24.98
C GLY A 373 2.20 30.09 -24.68
N GLY A 374 3.44 30.17 -25.18
CA GLY A 374 4.33 31.33 -25.00
C GLY A 374 4.35 32.26 -26.21
N LEU A 375 3.63 33.38 -26.12
CA LEU A 375 3.86 34.68 -26.80
C LEU A 375 4.17 34.67 -28.31
N ARG A 376 3.13 34.92 -29.13
CA ARG A 376 3.27 35.75 -30.34
C ARG A 376 2.49 37.05 -30.15
N ALA A 377 3.16 38.06 -29.61
CA ALA A 377 2.78 39.45 -29.86
C ALA A 377 3.54 39.88 -31.11
N GLY A 378 2.80 40.15 -32.19
CA GLY A 378 3.34 40.61 -33.47
C GLY A 378 3.96 42.00 -33.34
N ALA A 379 5.14 42.15 -33.95
CA ALA A 379 5.61 43.42 -34.47
C ALA A 379 5.39 43.38 -35.99
N GLY A 380 4.70 44.39 -36.51
CA GLY A 380 4.35 44.54 -37.93
C GLY A 380 3.20 45.52 -38.09
#